data_AF-A0A524CVN1-F1
#
_entry.id   AF-A0A524CVN1-F1
#
_cell.length_a   1.000
_cell.length_b   1.000
_cell.length_c   1.000
_cell.angle_alpha   90.00
_cell.angle_beta   90.00
_cell.angle_gamma   90.00
#
_symmetry.space_group_name_H-M   'P 1'
#
loop_
_entity.id
_entity.type
_entity.pdbx_description
1 polymer ?
#
loop_
_entity_poly.entity_id
_entity_poly.type
_entity_poly.pdbx_seq_one_letter_code
_entity_poly.pdbx_strand_id
1 'polypeptide(L)'
;MSESEKTWKDSNWYVSLTGFWAEYKKHRMGIIGIIVVILFFGMAIFAPNLSTHDPNPQAKVAPAYLAPSWLSVFDPTGVVTGELLEDPTITQEPFIGVNGSSSEFSGLHQPITENNNQSYVNLTWTHTPGTSLDYVGYDPQDPYPDYNDFVYFDQEFTWDYNNRPEDVNMSIRFGTTLTGDFANTSAGGNLMFRIYVWLVDSSDQWTMVYESREATYTEIILEKRISMNYLSIKDVFDGMITVNGTQEDPSDTVTVRVGLAPTYRFEDYAGGAPWRDFSGSVIFQVTELKMIAYGNYFGILGTTNWGADAYSQLIYGSRISLIVGILATGLSTSVGVLVGMVAGYFGGKVDEVLMRVVDFLLVIPGLPLMMVLAAFLGANIQNIIIVIAILGWTGTSRLIRSQVLAEKNKAYVESARAIGASDTYIMFRHILPNVTPILFANITLGVVGAILSEAGLSFLGLTDPEDPSWGRMLADARTGGAFTTGAWWVVLFPGLMITMLSLAFTFVGHTLDQVLNPRLRER
;
A
#
# COMPACT_ATOMS: atom_id res chain seq x y z
N MET A 1 19.14 -40.89 56.88
CA MET A 1 18.26 -40.35 55.81
C MET A 1 17.26 -39.42 56.50
N SER A 2 17.59 -38.14 56.63
CA SER A 2 16.59 -37.11 56.97
C SER A 2 16.67 -36.05 55.89
N GLU A 3 15.58 -35.88 55.17
CA GLU A 3 15.35 -34.74 54.30
C GLU A 3 15.42 -33.49 55.16
N SER A 4 16.57 -32.82 55.15
CA SER A 4 16.70 -31.48 55.68
C SER A 4 15.83 -30.55 54.84
N GLU A 5 14.88 -29.91 55.49
CA GLU A 5 14.07 -28.80 54.98
C GLU A 5 14.93 -27.84 54.14
N LYS A 6 14.80 -27.92 52.81
CA LYS A 6 15.34 -26.91 51.91
C LYS A 6 14.60 -25.62 52.22
N THR A 7 15.29 -24.71 52.89
CA THR A 7 14.75 -23.41 53.27
C THR A 7 14.83 -22.50 52.05
N TRP A 8 13.81 -21.66 51.79
CA TRP A 8 13.72 -20.76 50.63
C TRP A 8 14.96 -19.87 50.37
N LYS A 9 15.79 -19.66 51.40
CA LYS A 9 17.09 -18.97 51.33
C LYS A 9 18.15 -19.71 50.51
N ASP A 10 17.98 -21.00 50.22
CA ASP A 10 18.92 -21.79 49.39
C ASP A 10 18.67 -21.62 47.88
N SER A 11 17.60 -20.93 47.47
CA SER A 11 17.29 -20.69 46.05
C SER A 11 17.87 -19.35 45.58
N ASN A 12 19.08 -19.41 45.01
CA ASN A 12 19.82 -18.28 44.42
C ASN A 12 19.17 -17.65 43.16
N TRP A 13 17.88 -17.83 42.91
CA TRP A 13 17.24 -17.38 41.67
C TRP A 13 17.10 -15.84 41.58
N TYR A 14 17.04 -15.14 42.73
CA TYR A 14 17.05 -13.66 42.79
C TYR A 14 18.45 -13.05 42.63
N VAL A 15 19.50 -13.83 42.89
CA VAL A 15 20.89 -13.35 42.94
C VAL A 15 21.57 -13.38 41.57
N SER A 16 21.00 -14.12 40.59
CA SER A 16 21.59 -14.25 39.26
C SER A 16 20.57 -14.16 38.13
N LEU A 17 20.93 -13.41 37.09
CA LEU A 17 20.16 -13.26 35.84
C LEU A 17 19.79 -14.62 35.22
N THR A 18 20.67 -15.62 35.41
CA THR A 18 20.51 -16.98 34.90
C THR A 18 19.39 -17.74 35.61
N GLY A 19 19.25 -17.59 36.93
CA GLY A 19 18.17 -18.17 37.71
C GLY A 19 16.81 -17.58 37.34
N PHE A 20 16.74 -16.25 37.22
CA PHE A 20 15.55 -15.56 36.72
C PHE A 20 15.13 -16.08 35.34
N TRP A 21 16.07 -16.18 34.39
CA TRP A 21 15.77 -16.64 33.04
C TRP A 21 15.33 -18.11 32.98
N ALA A 22 15.95 -18.97 33.81
CA ALA A 22 15.59 -20.38 33.90
C ALA A 22 14.15 -20.59 34.40
N GLU A 23 13.63 -19.65 35.17
CA GLU A 23 12.27 -19.64 35.66
C GLU A 23 11.31 -19.01 34.67
N TYR A 24 11.66 -17.84 34.13
CA TYR A 24 10.84 -17.11 33.16
C TYR A 24 10.48 -17.99 31.95
N LYS A 25 11.45 -18.77 31.44
CA LYS A 25 11.24 -19.66 30.30
C LYS A 25 10.21 -20.78 30.54
N LYS A 26 9.80 -21.03 31.79
CA LYS A 26 8.74 -22.00 32.10
C LYS A 26 7.36 -21.46 31.70
N HIS A 27 7.21 -20.15 31.60
CA HIS A 27 5.95 -19.49 31.27
C HIS A 27 5.84 -19.27 29.76
N ARG A 28 5.02 -20.09 29.09
CA ARG A 28 4.83 -20.04 27.63
C ARG A 28 4.36 -18.67 27.13
N MET A 29 3.42 -18.04 27.85
CA MET A 29 2.87 -16.73 27.46
C MET A 29 3.95 -15.63 27.50
N GLY A 30 4.81 -15.63 28.51
CA GLY A 30 5.94 -14.69 28.59
C GLY A 30 6.93 -14.86 27.45
N ILE A 31 7.28 -16.11 27.09
CA ILE A 31 8.15 -16.38 25.93
C ILE A 31 7.52 -15.85 24.63
N ILE A 32 6.24 -16.14 24.39
CA ILE A 32 5.52 -15.65 23.21
C ILE A 32 5.58 -14.12 23.17
N GLY A 33 5.31 -13.46 24.30
CA GLY A 33 5.41 -12.01 24.42
C GLY A 33 6.81 -11.48 24.06
N ILE A 34 7.87 -12.08 24.58
CA ILE A 34 9.26 -11.69 24.25
C ILE A 34 9.54 -11.85 22.76
N ILE A 35 9.14 -12.98 22.15
CA ILE A 35 9.36 -13.23 20.71
C ILE A 35 8.66 -12.15 19.89
N VAL A 36 7.40 -11.84 20.19
CA VAL A 36 6.63 -10.81 19.47
C VAL A 36 7.27 -9.43 19.65
N VAL A 37 7.69 -9.07 20.86
CA VAL A 37 8.42 -7.81 21.11
C VAL A 37 9.69 -7.75 20.26
N ILE A 38 10.52 -8.81 20.24
CA ILE A 38 11.74 -8.87 19.42
C ILE A 38 11.42 -8.70 17.93
N LEU A 39 10.34 -9.30 17.44
CA LEU A 39 9.90 -9.13 16.05
C LEU A 39 9.54 -7.68 15.74
N PHE A 40 8.83 -6.98 16.63
CA PHE A 40 8.50 -5.56 16.44
C PHE A 40 9.74 -4.65 16.52
N PHE A 41 10.69 -4.93 17.42
CA PHE A 41 11.97 -4.23 17.43
C PHE A 41 12.76 -4.49 16.14
N GLY A 42 12.77 -5.72 15.64
CA GLY A 42 13.34 -6.06 14.34
C GLY A 42 12.69 -5.28 13.20
N MET A 43 11.35 -5.26 13.15
CA MET A 43 10.58 -4.48 12.19
C MET A 43 10.95 -2.99 12.25
N ALA A 44 11.05 -2.41 13.44
CA ALA A 44 11.41 -1.00 13.62
C ALA A 44 12.86 -0.72 13.19
N ILE A 45 13.82 -1.57 13.56
CA ILE A 45 15.23 -1.37 13.19
C ILE A 45 15.39 -1.48 11.67
N PHE A 46 14.85 -2.54 11.07
CA PHE A 46 14.97 -2.83 9.64
C PHE A 46 13.93 -2.12 8.76
N ALA A 47 13.11 -1.23 9.33
CA ALA A 47 12.09 -0.48 8.59
C ALA A 47 12.57 0.15 7.26
N PRO A 48 13.76 0.77 7.14
CA PRO A 48 14.21 1.39 5.90
C PRO A 48 14.56 0.37 4.82
N ASN A 49 14.89 -0.86 5.22
CA ASN A 49 15.14 -1.97 4.31
C ASN A 49 13.86 -2.75 3.98
N LEU A 50 12.86 -2.70 4.86
CA LEU A 50 11.58 -3.36 4.70
C LEU A 50 10.57 -2.49 3.94
N SER A 51 10.63 -1.16 4.06
CA SER A 51 9.77 -0.24 3.32
C SER A 51 10.05 -0.32 1.82
N THR A 52 8.99 -0.35 1.02
CA THR A 52 9.07 -0.38 -0.44
C THR A 52 9.10 1.02 -1.03
N HIS A 53 8.48 1.99 -0.36
CA HIS A 53 8.33 3.38 -0.82
C HIS A 53 8.57 4.36 0.33
N ASP A 54 8.52 5.67 0.02
CA ASP A 54 8.55 6.73 1.02
C ASP A 54 7.41 6.52 2.03
N PRO A 55 7.71 6.40 3.34
CA PRO A 55 6.71 6.16 4.35
C PRO A 55 5.89 7.41 4.70
N ASN A 56 6.19 8.59 4.13
CA ASN A 56 5.41 9.80 4.37
C ASN A 56 3.93 9.58 4.00
N PRO A 57 2.97 9.87 4.89
CA PRO A 57 1.53 9.73 4.62
C PRO A 57 1.00 10.45 3.38
N GLN A 58 1.71 11.48 2.91
CA GLN A 58 1.35 12.30 1.75
C GLN A 58 2.14 11.94 0.48
N ALA A 59 3.12 11.04 0.55
CA ALA A 59 3.89 10.59 -0.60
C ALA A 59 3.02 9.70 -1.50
N LYS A 60 2.29 10.32 -2.42
CA LYS A 60 1.41 9.62 -3.35
C LYS A 60 2.23 8.74 -4.32
N VAL A 61 1.89 7.46 -4.36
CA VAL A 61 2.53 6.45 -5.24
C VAL A 61 1.53 5.80 -6.20
N ALA A 62 0.23 5.82 -5.87
CA ALA A 62 -0.83 5.29 -6.74
C ALA A 62 -2.17 6.02 -6.49
N PRO A 63 -3.27 5.67 -7.17
CA PRO A 63 -4.62 6.08 -6.79
C PRO A 63 -4.95 5.75 -5.32
N ALA A 64 -5.89 6.50 -4.75
CA ALA A 64 -6.33 6.28 -3.37
C ALA A 64 -7.10 4.96 -3.25
N TYR A 65 -6.89 4.25 -2.15
CA TYR A 65 -7.61 3.01 -1.81
C TYR A 65 -7.53 1.89 -2.86
N LEU A 66 -6.38 1.73 -3.52
CA LEU A 66 -6.10 0.49 -4.25
C LEU A 66 -5.95 -0.65 -3.26
N ALA A 67 -6.55 -1.79 -3.60
CA ALA A 67 -6.51 -2.97 -2.76
C ALA A 67 -5.11 -3.59 -2.71
N PRO A 68 -4.79 -4.41 -1.70
CA PRO A 68 -3.55 -5.16 -1.68
C PRO A 68 -3.41 -6.09 -2.89
N SER A 69 -2.21 -6.22 -3.45
CA SER A 69 -1.95 -7.08 -4.62
C SER A 69 -2.37 -8.53 -4.42
N TRP A 70 -2.22 -9.09 -3.23
CA TRP A 70 -2.65 -10.46 -2.94
C TRP A 70 -4.18 -10.63 -2.96
N LEU A 71 -4.97 -9.54 -2.90
CA LEU A 71 -6.42 -9.59 -3.02
C LEU A 71 -6.86 -9.93 -4.46
N SER A 72 -6.01 -9.69 -5.47
CA SER A 72 -6.21 -10.11 -6.87
C SER A 72 -6.49 -11.60 -7.03
N VAL A 73 -5.94 -12.43 -6.15
CA VAL A 73 -6.19 -13.88 -6.13
C VAL A 73 -7.67 -14.18 -5.85
N PHE A 74 -8.32 -13.31 -5.07
CA PHE A 74 -9.70 -13.46 -4.64
C PHE A 74 -10.68 -12.62 -5.48
N ASP A 75 -10.18 -11.64 -6.23
CA ASP A 75 -10.91 -10.87 -7.25
C ASP A 75 -10.11 -10.84 -8.57
N PRO A 76 -10.22 -11.91 -9.37
CA PRO A 76 -9.45 -12.11 -10.60
C PRO A 76 -9.86 -11.17 -11.75
N THR A 77 -10.80 -10.24 -11.51
CA THR A 77 -11.23 -9.24 -12.49
C THR A 77 -10.60 -7.86 -12.30
N GLY A 78 -9.74 -7.70 -11.29
CA GLY A 78 -9.03 -6.44 -11.03
C GLY A 78 -7.73 -6.27 -11.85
N VAL A 79 -7.86 -5.73 -13.07
CA VAL A 79 -6.88 -4.95 -13.89
C VAL A 79 -5.86 -4.15 -13.00
N VAL A 80 -4.55 -3.88 -13.28
CA VAL A 80 -3.58 -2.98 -12.50
C VAL A 80 -2.72 -2.03 -13.37
N THR A 81 -2.61 -0.72 -13.00
CA THR A 81 -1.73 0.41 -13.44
C THR A 81 -2.39 1.83 -13.31
N GLY A 82 -1.63 2.92 -13.36
CA GLY A 82 -2.17 4.28 -13.13
C GLY A 82 -1.50 5.33 -14.01
N GLU A 83 -0.92 4.90 -15.13
CA GLU A 83 -0.33 5.79 -16.11
C GLU A 83 -1.27 5.86 -17.31
N LEU A 84 -1.97 6.98 -17.42
CA LEU A 84 -2.42 7.45 -18.72
C LEU A 84 -1.14 7.75 -19.50
N LEU A 85 -0.81 6.94 -20.52
CA LEU A 85 -0.05 7.52 -21.62
C LEU A 85 -1.00 8.56 -22.23
N GLU A 86 -0.68 9.84 -22.07
CA GLU A 86 -1.40 10.86 -22.81
C GLU A 86 -1.26 10.53 -24.30
N ASP A 87 -2.42 10.38 -24.93
CA ASP A 87 -2.67 10.27 -26.35
C ASP A 87 -1.44 10.64 -27.22
N PRO A 88 -1.00 9.79 -28.15
CA PRO A 88 -0.67 10.34 -29.44
C PRO A 88 -1.99 10.82 -30.04
N THR A 89 -2.38 12.02 -29.67
CA THR A 89 -3.51 12.66 -30.32
C THR A 89 -3.12 12.68 -31.79
N ILE A 90 -4.07 12.47 -32.70
CA ILE A 90 -3.81 12.57 -34.14
C ILE A 90 -3.44 14.02 -34.54
N THR A 91 -2.95 14.85 -33.62
CA THR A 91 -2.35 16.15 -33.85
C THR A 91 -0.94 16.02 -34.42
N GLN A 92 -0.20 14.96 -34.06
CA GLN A 92 1.02 14.58 -34.78
C GLN A 92 0.63 13.88 -36.09
N GLU A 93 1.41 14.10 -37.15
CA GLU A 93 1.18 13.48 -38.45
C GLU A 93 1.51 11.98 -38.34
N PRO A 94 0.51 11.08 -38.40
CA PRO A 94 0.75 9.64 -38.32
C PRO A 94 1.37 9.16 -39.63
N PHE A 95 2.12 8.07 -39.57
CA PHE A 95 2.56 7.41 -40.80
C PHE A 95 1.35 6.76 -41.46
N ILE A 96 1.08 7.11 -42.71
CA ILE A 96 0.00 6.49 -43.51
C ILE A 96 0.65 5.62 -44.58
N GLY A 97 0.32 4.34 -44.55
CA GLY A 97 0.80 3.35 -45.49
C GLY A 97 -0.32 2.75 -46.31
N VAL A 98 0.01 2.38 -47.55
CA VAL A 98 -0.80 1.44 -48.35
C VAL A 98 0.09 0.25 -48.60
N ASN A 99 -0.33 -0.92 -48.12
CA ASN A 99 0.30 -2.18 -48.51
C ASN A 99 -0.35 -2.65 -49.80
N GLY A 100 0.45 -3.24 -50.71
CA GLY A 100 -0.05 -3.75 -51.98
C GLY A 100 0.26 -2.91 -53.23
N SER A 101 -0.38 -3.26 -54.35
CA SER A 101 -0.13 -2.60 -55.65
C SER A 101 -1.34 -1.87 -56.24
N SER A 102 -2.52 -2.04 -55.62
CA SER A 102 -3.76 -1.38 -56.03
C SER A 102 -3.75 0.13 -55.74
N SER A 103 -4.24 0.91 -56.69
CA SER A 103 -4.46 2.36 -56.55
C SER A 103 -5.82 2.72 -55.93
N GLU A 104 -6.59 1.73 -55.45
CA GLU A 104 -7.93 1.90 -54.88
C GLU A 104 -7.93 2.37 -53.42
N PHE A 105 -6.75 2.40 -52.80
CA PHE A 105 -6.55 2.71 -51.39
C PHE A 105 -5.83 4.05 -51.23
N SER A 106 -6.31 4.88 -50.30
CA SER A 106 -5.67 6.13 -49.96
C SER A 106 -5.92 6.50 -48.51
N GLY A 107 -5.00 7.24 -47.90
CA GLY A 107 -5.20 7.80 -46.57
C GLY A 107 -4.87 9.29 -46.56
N LEU A 108 -5.55 10.04 -45.70
CA LEU A 108 -5.36 11.47 -45.53
C LEU A 108 -5.41 11.82 -44.05
N HIS A 109 -4.37 12.48 -43.56
CA HIS A 109 -4.36 13.11 -42.24
C HIS A 109 -4.78 14.57 -42.34
N GLN A 110 -5.73 14.99 -41.50
CA GLN A 110 -6.15 16.37 -41.37
C GLN A 110 -5.78 16.88 -39.98
N PRO A 111 -4.78 17.79 -39.86
CA PRO A 111 -4.43 18.39 -38.58
C PRO A 111 -5.47 19.43 -38.13
N ILE A 112 -5.45 19.74 -36.83
CA ILE A 112 -6.19 20.86 -36.25
C ILE A 112 -5.69 22.18 -36.87
N THR A 113 -6.61 23.02 -37.32
CA THR A 113 -6.29 24.34 -37.90
C THR A 113 -7.21 25.41 -37.30
N GLU A 114 -6.94 26.70 -37.54
CA GLU A 114 -7.77 27.81 -37.01
C GLU A 114 -9.25 27.73 -37.40
N ASN A 115 -9.58 27.04 -38.49
CA ASN A 115 -10.94 26.85 -38.98
C ASN A 115 -11.53 25.46 -38.66
N ASN A 116 -10.73 24.53 -38.12
CA ASN A 116 -11.15 23.18 -37.79
C ASN A 116 -10.58 22.74 -36.44
N ASN A 117 -11.45 22.63 -35.44
CA ASN A 117 -11.08 22.32 -34.06
C ASN A 117 -10.82 20.83 -33.80
N GLN A 118 -10.78 19.98 -34.84
CA GLN A 118 -10.64 18.52 -34.69
C GLN A 118 -9.63 17.94 -35.69
N SER A 119 -8.72 17.11 -35.17
CA SER A 119 -7.77 16.32 -35.97
C SER A 119 -8.38 14.97 -36.31
N TYR A 120 -8.10 14.45 -37.51
CA TYR A 120 -8.56 13.11 -37.89
C TYR A 120 -7.72 12.49 -39.01
N VAL A 121 -7.79 11.17 -39.14
CA VAL A 121 -7.28 10.41 -40.29
C VAL A 121 -8.47 9.81 -41.03
N ASN A 122 -8.52 10.02 -42.33
CA ASN A 122 -9.43 9.34 -43.24
C ASN A 122 -8.67 8.24 -43.98
N LEU A 123 -9.07 7.00 -43.78
CA LEU A 123 -8.67 5.87 -44.60
C LEU A 123 -9.77 5.59 -45.61
N THR A 124 -9.44 5.59 -46.90
CA THR A 124 -10.40 5.47 -47.98
C THR A 124 -10.08 4.25 -48.83
N TRP A 125 -11.09 3.41 -49.02
CA TRP A 125 -11.11 2.42 -50.08
C TRP A 125 -12.17 2.80 -51.11
N THR A 126 -11.79 2.90 -52.38
CA THR A 126 -12.68 3.18 -53.49
C THR A 126 -12.55 2.07 -54.52
N HIS A 127 -13.57 1.23 -54.63
CA HIS A 127 -13.53 0.08 -55.52
C HIS A 127 -14.27 0.35 -56.82
N THR A 128 -13.64 -0.01 -57.95
CA THR A 128 -14.26 0.05 -59.27
C THR A 128 -14.50 -1.35 -59.82
N PRO A 129 -15.71 -1.66 -60.31
CA PRO A 129 -16.03 -2.97 -60.88
C PRO A 129 -15.01 -3.45 -61.92
N GLY A 130 -14.50 -4.66 -61.73
CA GLY A 130 -13.62 -5.34 -62.69
C GLY A 130 -12.12 -5.20 -62.43
N THR A 131 -11.71 -4.44 -61.41
CA THR A 131 -10.35 -4.56 -60.84
C THR A 131 -10.26 -5.86 -60.03
N SER A 132 -9.14 -6.58 -60.15
CA SER A 132 -8.97 -7.84 -59.43
C SER A 132 -8.53 -7.57 -58.00
N LEU A 133 -9.26 -8.15 -57.04
CA LEU A 133 -8.85 -8.22 -55.66
C LEU A 133 -8.13 -9.56 -55.42
N ASP A 134 -6.89 -9.52 -54.91
CA ASP A 134 -6.13 -10.71 -54.48
C ASP A 134 -6.17 -10.97 -52.95
N TYR A 135 -6.72 -12.13 -52.56
CA TYR A 135 -6.92 -12.49 -51.16
C TYR A 135 -5.86 -13.47 -50.62
N VAL A 136 -5.51 -13.28 -49.35
CA VAL A 136 -4.80 -14.26 -48.53
C VAL A 136 -5.82 -15.30 -48.06
N GLY A 137 -5.43 -16.58 -47.99
CA GLY A 137 -6.35 -17.67 -47.63
C GLY A 137 -7.09 -17.44 -46.30
N TYR A 138 -8.25 -18.08 -46.12
CA TYR A 138 -9.10 -17.95 -44.93
C TYR A 138 -8.52 -18.70 -43.73
N ASP A 139 -7.51 -18.13 -43.06
CA ASP A 139 -7.06 -18.56 -41.74
C ASP A 139 -7.45 -17.52 -40.67
N PRO A 140 -8.42 -17.82 -39.78
CA PRO A 140 -8.85 -16.89 -38.74
C PRO A 140 -7.79 -16.63 -37.66
N GLN A 141 -6.63 -17.29 -37.72
CA GLN A 141 -5.48 -17.06 -36.84
C GLN A 141 -4.38 -16.22 -37.52
N ASP A 142 -4.52 -15.90 -38.81
CA ASP A 142 -3.55 -15.05 -39.51
C ASP A 142 -3.61 -13.62 -38.93
N PRO A 143 -2.46 -13.04 -38.53
CA PRO A 143 -2.44 -11.66 -38.08
C PRO A 143 -2.66 -10.67 -39.22
N TYR A 144 -2.45 -11.04 -40.48
CA TYR A 144 -2.71 -10.18 -41.64
C TYR A 144 -4.21 -10.15 -41.98
N PRO A 145 -4.70 -9.06 -42.59
CA PRO A 145 -6.05 -9.08 -43.12
C PRO A 145 -6.15 -10.17 -44.20
N ASP A 146 -7.37 -10.69 -44.42
CA ASP A 146 -7.59 -11.72 -45.44
C ASP A 146 -7.22 -11.28 -46.88
N TYR A 147 -6.74 -10.06 -47.07
CA TYR A 147 -6.54 -9.40 -48.35
C TYR A 147 -5.16 -8.75 -48.45
N ASN A 148 -4.50 -8.89 -49.61
CA ASN A 148 -3.11 -8.45 -49.80
C ASN A 148 -2.92 -6.93 -49.79
N ASP A 149 -3.89 -6.17 -50.33
CA ASP A 149 -3.74 -4.72 -50.47
C ASP A 149 -4.65 -3.95 -49.49
N PHE A 150 -4.10 -3.16 -48.58
CA PHE A 150 -4.93 -2.41 -47.62
C PHE A 150 -4.27 -1.09 -47.23
N VAL A 151 -5.09 -0.18 -46.71
CA VAL A 151 -4.60 1.09 -46.18
C VAL A 151 -4.59 1.06 -44.65
N TYR A 152 -3.56 1.64 -44.06
CA TYR A 152 -3.43 1.77 -42.62
C TYR A 152 -2.74 3.07 -42.23
N PHE A 153 -2.85 3.42 -40.96
CA PHE A 153 -1.95 4.37 -40.34
C PHE A 153 -1.34 3.77 -39.07
N ASP A 154 -0.14 4.21 -38.76
CA ASP A 154 0.62 3.78 -37.60
C ASP A 154 0.72 4.88 -36.58
N GLN A 155 0.64 4.45 -35.33
CA GLN A 155 0.84 5.30 -34.19
C GLN A 155 1.70 4.60 -33.17
N GLU A 156 2.86 5.19 -32.88
CA GLU A 156 3.82 4.63 -31.92
C GLU A 156 3.49 5.08 -30.49
N PHE A 157 3.58 4.13 -29.56
CA PHE A 157 3.46 4.31 -28.12
C PHE A 157 4.72 3.74 -27.47
N THR A 158 5.38 4.51 -26.61
CA THR A 158 6.63 4.07 -25.96
C THR A 158 6.41 3.87 -24.47
N TRP A 159 6.79 2.69 -23.96
CA TRP A 159 6.99 2.46 -22.52
C TRP A 159 8.45 2.16 -22.25
N ASP A 160 8.90 2.47 -21.04
CA ASP A 160 10.18 1.94 -20.56
C ASP A 160 10.03 0.43 -20.31
N TYR A 161 10.98 -0.37 -20.77
CA TYR A 161 11.01 -1.82 -20.62
C TYR A 161 10.76 -2.28 -19.18
N ASN A 162 11.27 -1.53 -18.20
CA ASN A 162 11.13 -1.87 -16.79
C ASN A 162 9.78 -1.48 -16.17
N ASN A 163 8.93 -0.73 -16.89
CA ASN A 163 7.66 -0.16 -16.41
C ASN A 163 6.46 -0.58 -17.27
N ARG A 164 6.50 -1.79 -17.80
CA ARG A 164 5.40 -2.33 -18.59
C ARG A 164 4.11 -2.49 -17.74
N PRO A 165 2.96 -2.00 -18.20
CA PRO A 165 1.71 -2.12 -17.46
C PRO A 165 1.10 -3.54 -17.48
N GLU A 166 0.48 -3.94 -16.36
CA GLU A 166 -0.16 -5.27 -16.21
C GLU A 166 -1.49 -5.37 -16.97
N ASP A 167 -2.18 -4.25 -17.16
CA ASP A 167 -3.41 -4.17 -17.94
C ASP A 167 -3.55 -2.78 -18.59
N VAL A 168 -3.96 -2.81 -19.84
CA VAL A 168 -4.05 -1.65 -20.70
C VAL A 168 -5.37 -1.67 -21.44
N ASN A 169 -6.09 -0.56 -21.36
CA ASN A 169 -7.30 -0.34 -22.12
C ASN A 169 -7.01 0.67 -23.24
N MET A 170 -7.26 0.26 -24.47
CA MET A 170 -7.21 1.16 -25.61
C MET A 170 -8.63 1.65 -25.92
N SER A 171 -8.79 2.89 -26.36
CA SER A 171 -10.03 3.32 -27.00
C SER A 171 -9.76 4.08 -28.29
N ILE A 172 -10.53 3.76 -29.33
CA ILE A 172 -10.47 4.42 -30.63
C ILE A 172 -11.81 5.09 -30.90
N ARG A 173 -11.78 6.34 -31.36
CA ARG A 173 -12.99 7.08 -31.76
C ARG A 173 -13.04 7.22 -33.26
N PHE A 174 -14.05 6.61 -33.87
CA PHE A 174 -14.16 6.58 -35.31
C PHE A 174 -15.60 6.64 -35.80
N GLY A 175 -15.75 7.03 -37.08
CA GLY A 175 -16.97 6.90 -37.88
C GLY A 175 -16.64 6.27 -39.23
N THR A 176 -17.67 5.79 -39.92
CA THR A 176 -17.56 5.22 -41.26
C THR A 176 -18.65 5.79 -42.15
N THR A 177 -18.26 6.33 -43.29
CA THR A 177 -19.15 6.80 -44.34
C THR A 177 -19.08 5.86 -45.53
N LEU A 178 -20.25 5.40 -45.98
CA LEU A 178 -20.38 4.43 -47.08
C LEU A 178 -21.13 5.06 -48.24
N THR A 179 -20.70 4.75 -49.45
CA THR A 179 -21.31 5.25 -50.68
C THR A 179 -21.43 4.14 -51.72
N GLY A 180 -22.35 4.31 -52.67
CA GLY A 180 -22.61 3.30 -53.70
C GLY A 180 -23.21 2.02 -53.13
N ASP A 181 -22.79 0.88 -53.66
CA ASP A 181 -23.32 -0.43 -53.28
C ASP A 181 -22.90 -0.83 -51.86
N PHE A 182 -21.80 -0.27 -51.34
CA PHE A 182 -21.35 -0.49 -49.97
C PHE A 182 -22.31 0.10 -48.92
N ALA A 183 -23.07 1.13 -49.26
CA ALA A 183 -24.10 1.69 -48.39
C ALA A 183 -25.39 0.85 -48.34
N ASN A 184 -25.56 -0.10 -49.28
CA ASN A 184 -26.77 -0.90 -49.38
C ASN A 184 -26.67 -2.16 -48.51
N THR A 185 -27.23 -2.07 -47.31
CA THR A 185 -27.24 -3.17 -46.32
C THR A 185 -28.01 -4.40 -46.77
N SER A 186 -28.95 -4.28 -47.71
CA SER A 186 -29.73 -5.42 -48.24
C SER A 186 -28.91 -6.28 -49.20
N ALA A 187 -27.84 -5.71 -49.78
CA ALA A 187 -26.92 -6.40 -50.68
C ALA A 187 -25.66 -6.91 -49.94
N GLY A 188 -25.61 -6.79 -48.61
CA GLY A 188 -24.45 -7.18 -47.81
C GLY A 188 -23.27 -6.21 -47.88
N GLY A 189 -23.47 -4.98 -48.39
CA GLY A 189 -22.40 -4.01 -48.67
C GLY A 189 -21.53 -3.64 -47.44
N ASN A 190 -22.12 -3.61 -46.24
CA ASN A 190 -21.41 -3.34 -44.99
C ASN A 190 -20.59 -4.55 -44.47
N LEU A 191 -20.65 -5.70 -45.14
CA LEU A 191 -19.92 -6.92 -44.76
C LEU A 191 -18.62 -7.08 -45.55
N MET A 192 -18.38 -6.21 -46.53
CA MET A 192 -17.35 -6.38 -47.55
C MET A 192 -15.98 -5.87 -47.13
N PHE A 193 -15.92 -5.08 -46.07
CA PHE A 193 -14.68 -4.56 -45.48
C PHE A 193 -14.70 -4.68 -43.96
N ARG A 194 -13.50 -4.64 -43.41
CA ARG A 194 -13.23 -4.70 -41.97
C ARG A 194 -12.22 -3.63 -41.61
N ILE A 195 -12.44 -3.10 -40.43
CA ILE A 195 -11.47 -2.27 -39.73
C ILE A 195 -10.71 -3.19 -38.81
N TYR A 196 -9.41 -3.09 -38.86
CA TYR A 196 -8.51 -3.88 -38.05
C TYR A 196 -7.65 -2.95 -37.20
N VAL A 197 -7.33 -3.43 -36.00
CA VAL A 197 -6.31 -2.82 -35.15
C VAL A 197 -5.32 -3.91 -34.78
N TRP A 198 -4.06 -3.61 -35.04
CA TRP A 198 -2.92 -4.46 -34.76
C TRP A 198 -1.96 -3.77 -33.81
N LEU A 199 -1.25 -4.59 -33.04
CA LEU A 199 -0.02 -4.23 -32.36
C LEU A 199 1.14 -4.77 -33.19
N VAL A 200 2.10 -3.92 -33.49
CA VAL A 200 3.33 -4.27 -34.22
C VAL A 200 4.49 -4.05 -33.27
N ASP A 201 5.29 -5.10 -33.08
CA ASP A 201 6.49 -5.07 -32.24
C ASP A 201 7.72 -4.52 -33.00
N SER A 202 8.84 -4.35 -32.31
CA SER A 202 10.08 -3.83 -32.92
C SER A 202 10.76 -4.81 -33.91
N SER A 203 10.30 -6.07 -33.96
CA SER A 203 10.71 -7.09 -34.92
C SER A 203 9.79 -7.14 -36.16
N ASP A 204 8.87 -6.18 -36.30
CA ASP A 204 7.84 -6.10 -37.36
C ASP A 204 6.94 -7.35 -37.40
N GLN A 205 6.68 -7.97 -36.24
CA GLN A 205 5.64 -9.00 -36.09
C GLN A 205 4.32 -8.36 -35.69
N TRP A 206 3.24 -8.83 -36.33
CA TRP A 206 1.92 -8.23 -36.22
C TRP A 206 1.04 -9.11 -35.34
N THR A 207 0.36 -8.50 -34.38
CA THR A 207 -0.61 -9.16 -33.52
C THR A 207 -1.95 -8.45 -33.62
N MET A 208 -2.96 -9.10 -34.19
CA MET A 208 -4.30 -8.52 -34.31
C MET A 208 -4.99 -8.47 -32.94
N VAL A 209 -5.44 -7.28 -32.52
CA VAL A 209 -6.13 -7.08 -31.24
C VAL A 209 -7.61 -6.72 -31.40
N TYR A 210 -8.01 -6.27 -32.58
CA TYR A 210 -9.41 -5.98 -32.88
C TYR A 210 -9.73 -6.12 -34.37
N GLU A 211 -10.91 -6.67 -34.65
CA GLU A 211 -11.54 -6.71 -35.97
C GLU A 211 -12.99 -6.20 -35.80
N SER A 212 -13.43 -5.30 -36.68
CA SER A 212 -14.78 -4.74 -36.61
C SER A 212 -15.87 -5.74 -37.00
N ARG A 213 -17.03 -5.65 -36.34
CA ARG A 213 -18.24 -6.40 -36.75
C ARG A 213 -19.30 -5.45 -37.29
N GLU A 214 -20.29 -6.01 -37.99
CA GLU A 214 -21.32 -5.31 -38.79
C GLU A 214 -22.01 -4.13 -38.09
N ALA A 215 -22.16 -4.19 -36.76
CA ALA A 215 -22.80 -3.17 -35.95
C ALA A 215 -21.95 -1.90 -35.70
N THR A 216 -20.74 -1.81 -36.25
CA THR A 216 -19.77 -0.74 -35.95
C THR A 216 -19.63 0.32 -37.06
N TYR A 217 -20.36 0.17 -38.16
CA TYR A 217 -20.27 1.03 -39.34
C TYR A 217 -21.37 2.10 -39.34
N THR A 218 -21.08 3.24 -38.73
CA THR A 218 -22.00 4.40 -38.65
C THR A 218 -21.24 5.69 -38.88
N GLU A 219 -21.90 6.67 -39.51
CA GLU A 219 -21.32 8.01 -39.72
C GLU A 219 -21.15 8.80 -38.41
N ILE A 220 -21.84 8.38 -37.34
CA ILE A 220 -21.69 8.97 -36.02
C ILE A 220 -20.36 8.51 -35.41
N ILE A 221 -19.51 9.46 -34.99
CA ILE A 221 -18.25 9.14 -34.32
C ILE A 221 -18.55 8.52 -32.95
N LEU A 222 -18.13 7.27 -32.76
CA LEU A 222 -18.32 6.52 -31.53
C LEU A 222 -16.97 6.13 -30.93
N GLU A 223 -16.90 6.09 -29.59
CA GLU A 223 -15.75 5.54 -28.87
C GLU A 223 -15.89 4.04 -28.72
N LYS A 224 -14.92 3.31 -29.23
CA LYS A 224 -14.80 1.86 -29.08
C LYS A 224 -13.64 1.55 -28.14
N ARG A 225 -13.94 0.94 -27.00
CA ARG A 225 -12.93 0.39 -26.09
C ARG A 225 -12.47 -0.99 -26.53
N ILE A 226 -11.17 -1.21 -26.48
CA ILE A 226 -10.45 -2.43 -26.81
C ILE A 226 -9.63 -2.78 -25.56
N SER A 227 -10.13 -3.75 -24.80
CA SER A 227 -9.44 -4.23 -23.60
C SER A 227 -8.33 -5.18 -24.04
N MET A 228 -7.09 -4.94 -23.59
CA MET A 228 -5.97 -5.83 -23.83
C MET A 228 -5.72 -6.66 -22.59
N ASN A 229 -5.65 -7.99 -22.74
CA ASN A 229 -5.37 -8.86 -21.61
C ASN A 229 -3.85 -9.05 -21.44
N TYR A 230 -3.43 -9.53 -20.27
CA TYR A 230 -2.02 -9.76 -19.93
C TYR A 230 -1.23 -10.59 -20.98
N LEU A 231 -1.86 -11.58 -21.63
CA LEU A 231 -1.22 -12.44 -22.63
C LEU A 231 -0.97 -11.68 -23.95
N SER A 232 -1.94 -10.89 -24.40
CA SER A 232 -1.80 -10.03 -25.59
C SER A 232 -0.72 -8.97 -25.41
N ILE A 233 -0.58 -8.42 -24.20
CA ILE A 233 0.54 -7.54 -23.87
C ILE A 233 1.83 -8.39 -23.79
N LYS A 234 1.78 -9.64 -23.31
CA LYS A 234 3.00 -10.44 -23.12
C LYS A 234 3.68 -10.79 -24.43
N ASP A 235 2.93 -11.25 -25.42
CA ASP A 235 3.49 -11.70 -26.69
C ASP A 235 4.13 -10.54 -27.47
N VAL A 236 3.57 -9.33 -27.37
CA VAL A 236 4.10 -8.10 -28.00
C VAL A 236 5.41 -7.63 -27.36
N PHE A 237 5.58 -7.84 -26.05
CA PHE A 237 6.77 -7.39 -25.33
C PHE A 237 7.84 -8.49 -25.15
N ASP A 238 7.49 -9.77 -25.23
CA ASP A 238 8.46 -10.90 -25.21
C ASP A 238 9.13 -11.11 -26.59
N GLY A 239 8.57 -10.56 -27.67
CA GLY A 239 9.10 -10.61 -29.05
C GLY A 239 10.27 -9.67 -29.35
N MET A 240 10.69 -8.85 -28.38
CA MET A 240 11.77 -7.87 -28.56
C MET A 240 13.16 -8.52 -28.41
N ILE A 241 14.05 -8.21 -29.36
CA ILE A 241 15.20 -9.02 -29.76
C ILE A 241 16.16 -9.35 -28.60
N THR A 242 16.37 -10.65 -28.35
CA THR A 242 17.48 -11.15 -27.51
C THR A 242 18.62 -11.68 -28.38
N VAL A 243 19.78 -11.03 -28.32
CA VAL A 243 21.01 -11.52 -28.96
C VAL A 243 21.88 -12.20 -27.91
N ASN A 244 22.16 -13.49 -28.07
CA ASN A 244 22.94 -14.30 -27.11
C ASN A 244 22.38 -14.28 -25.66
N GLY A 245 21.06 -14.18 -25.50
CA GLY A 245 20.39 -14.19 -24.19
C GLY A 245 20.44 -12.86 -23.43
N THR A 246 20.84 -11.77 -24.09
CA THR A 246 20.75 -10.40 -23.54
C THR A 246 19.82 -9.57 -24.44
N GLN A 247 18.87 -8.86 -23.85
CA GLN A 247 17.93 -7.99 -24.56
C GLN A 247 18.62 -6.65 -24.86
N GLU A 248 18.66 -6.23 -26.13
CA GLU A 248 19.43 -5.05 -26.59
C GLU A 248 18.59 -3.79 -26.84
N ASP A 249 17.27 -3.81 -26.69
CA ASP A 249 16.42 -2.63 -26.89
C ASP A 249 16.25 -1.81 -25.59
N PRO A 250 16.67 -0.52 -25.55
CA PRO A 250 16.56 0.31 -24.36
C PRO A 250 15.21 1.06 -24.22
N SER A 251 14.27 0.97 -25.17
CA SER A 251 12.91 1.53 -25.05
C SER A 251 11.88 0.70 -25.79
N ASP A 252 10.84 0.22 -25.10
CA ASP A 252 9.82 -0.64 -25.68
C ASP A 252 8.78 0.21 -26.42
N THR A 253 9.03 0.47 -27.70
CA THR A 253 8.05 1.09 -28.61
C THR A 253 7.09 0.02 -29.12
N VAL A 254 5.79 0.16 -28.83
CA VAL A 254 4.74 -0.60 -29.50
C VAL A 254 4.07 0.29 -30.53
N THR A 255 3.96 -0.20 -31.76
CA THR A 255 3.24 0.49 -32.80
C THR A 255 1.81 -0.04 -32.85
N VAL A 256 0.83 0.84 -32.68
CA VAL A 256 -0.57 0.51 -32.95
C VAL A 256 -0.85 0.86 -34.39
N ARG A 257 -1.16 -0.16 -35.19
CA ARG A 257 -1.54 0.00 -36.60
C ARG A 257 -3.06 -0.12 -36.70
N VAL A 258 -3.70 0.86 -37.31
CA VAL A 258 -5.15 0.84 -37.57
C VAL A 258 -5.35 0.86 -39.08
N GLY A 259 -6.07 -0.12 -39.62
CA GLY A 259 -6.27 -0.24 -41.06
C GLY A 259 -7.68 -0.61 -41.50
N LEU A 260 -7.91 -0.41 -42.79
CA LEU A 260 -9.14 -0.71 -43.51
C LEU A 260 -8.80 -1.66 -44.66
N ALA A 261 -9.40 -2.85 -44.65
CA ALA A 261 -9.18 -3.85 -45.70
C ALA A 261 -10.51 -4.51 -46.13
N PRO A 262 -10.62 -4.94 -47.41
CA PRO A 262 -11.67 -5.85 -47.87
C PRO A 262 -11.59 -7.21 -47.17
N THR A 263 -12.70 -7.95 -47.12
CA THR A 263 -12.74 -9.29 -46.47
C THR A 263 -12.80 -10.43 -47.48
N TYR A 264 -12.24 -11.60 -47.16
CA TYR A 264 -12.37 -12.78 -48.03
C TYR A 264 -13.80 -13.27 -48.13
N ARG A 265 -14.60 -13.12 -47.06
CA ARG A 265 -16.04 -13.45 -47.09
C ARG A 265 -16.82 -12.68 -48.12
N PHE A 266 -16.28 -11.54 -48.57
CA PHE A 266 -16.81 -10.85 -49.74
C PHE A 266 -16.91 -11.82 -50.91
N GLU A 267 -15.86 -12.62 -51.20
CA GLU A 267 -15.79 -13.59 -52.29
C GLU A 267 -16.89 -14.66 -52.23
N ASP A 268 -17.20 -15.14 -51.03
CA ASP A 268 -18.16 -16.23 -50.84
C ASP A 268 -19.62 -15.74 -50.88
N TYR A 269 -19.88 -14.46 -50.61
CA TYR A 269 -21.24 -13.93 -50.47
C TYR A 269 -22.01 -13.82 -51.80
N ALA A 270 -21.33 -13.93 -52.96
CA ALA A 270 -21.99 -13.97 -54.27
C ALA A 270 -21.25 -14.80 -55.34
N GLY A 271 -20.59 -15.91 -54.94
CA GLY A 271 -19.83 -16.79 -55.84
C GLY A 271 -18.48 -16.20 -56.24
N GLY A 272 -17.53 -17.02 -56.70
CA GLY A 272 -16.07 -16.76 -56.68
C GLY A 272 -15.47 -15.65 -57.54
N ALA A 273 -16.04 -14.43 -57.55
CA ALA A 273 -15.40 -13.14 -57.83
C ALA A 273 -16.41 -11.96 -57.70
N PRO A 274 -17.09 -11.80 -56.56
CA PRO A 274 -18.21 -10.88 -56.42
C PRO A 274 -17.77 -9.41 -56.41
N TRP A 275 -16.51 -9.11 -56.09
CA TRP A 275 -15.91 -7.78 -56.28
C TRP A 275 -16.13 -7.19 -57.67
N ARG A 276 -16.26 -8.04 -58.70
CA ARG A 276 -16.49 -7.60 -60.08
C ARG A 276 -17.78 -6.80 -60.28
N ASP A 277 -18.75 -6.93 -59.38
CA ASP A 277 -20.10 -6.39 -59.55
C ASP A 277 -20.45 -5.27 -58.56
N PHE A 278 -19.56 -4.95 -57.60
CA PHE A 278 -19.82 -3.90 -56.59
C PHE A 278 -18.98 -2.65 -56.85
N SER A 279 -19.60 -1.49 -56.64
CA SER A 279 -18.96 -0.19 -56.81
C SER A 279 -19.26 0.72 -55.62
N GLY A 280 -18.27 1.50 -55.20
CA GLY A 280 -18.50 2.46 -54.12
C GLY A 280 -17.22 2.87 -53.42
N SER A 281 -17.39 3.67 -52.39
CA SER A 281 -16.29 4.04 -51.51
C SER A 281 -16.66 3.95 -50.05
N VAL A 282 -15.68 3.51 -49.27
CA VAL A 282 -15.69 3.43 -47.82
C VAL A 282 -14.68 4.44 -47.30
N ILE A 283 -15.15 5.40 -46.50
CA ILE A 283 -14.28 6.34 -45.79
C ILE A 283 -14.38 6.01 -44.31
N PHE A 284 -13.26 5.57 -43.74
CA PHE A 284 -13.10 5.31 -42.32
C PHE A 284 -12.37 6.47 -41.68
N GLN A 285 -13.08 7.24 -40.86
CA GLN A 285 -12.57 8.44 -40.21
C GLN A 285 -12.25 8.15 -38.74
N VAL A 286 -10.98 8.24 -38.35
CA VAL A 286 -10.53 8.12 -36.97
C VAL A 286 -10.19 9.50 -36.42
N THR A 287 -10.73 9.84 -35.26
CA THR A 287 -10.60 11.16 -34.64
C THR A 287 -9.73 11.15 -33.38
N GLU A 288 -9.65 10.01 -32.69
CA GLU A 288 -8.90 9.88 -31.45
C GLU A 288 -8.46 8.42 -31.26
N LEU A 289 -7.24 8.20 -30.77
CA LEU A 289 -6.71 6.89 -30.41
C LEU A 289 -6.00 6.98 -29.05
N LYS A 290 -6.70 6.54 -28.01
CA LYS A 290 -6.27 6.55 -26.61
C LYS A 290 -5.74 5.21 -26.18
N MET A 291 -4.69 5.21 -25.37
CA MET A 291 -4.25 4.02 -24.64
C MET A 291 -4.01 4.35 -23.17
N ILE A 292 -4.64 3.60 -22.26
CA ILE A 292 -4.63 3.88 -20.84
C ILE A 292 -4.24 2.63 -20.05
N ALA A 293 -3.17 2.71 -19.28
CA ALA A 293 -2.75 1.66 -18.38
C ALA A 293 -3.41 1.86 -17.00
N TYR A 294 -4.34 0.96 -16.63
CA TYR A 294 -5.11 1.05 -15.40
C TYR A 294 -5.00 -0.14 -14.48
N GLY A 295 -5.29 0.11 -13.20
CA GLY A 295 -5.99 -0.82 -12.34
C GLY A 295 -5.75 -0.77 -10.84
N ASN A 296 -5.97 -1.89 -10.16
CA ASN A 296 -6.90 -2.04 -9.04
C ASN A 296 -6.24 -2.53 -7.76
N TYR A 297 -4.97 -2.93 -7.87
CA TYR A 297 -4.19 -3.40 -6.76
C TYR A 297 -2.85 -2.69 -6.67
N PHE A 298 -2.31 -2.59 -5.46
CA PHE A 298 -1.03 -1.96 -5.23
C PHE A 298 -0.32 -2.58 -4.04
N GLY A 299 0.93 -3.01 -4.22
CA GLY A 299 1.81 -3.41 -3.13
C GLY A 299 1.25 -4.49 -2.19
N ILE A 300 1.90 -4.68 -1.05
CA ILE A 300 1.54 -5.73 -0.09
C ILE A 300 0.25 -5.38 0.66
N LEU A 301 -0.01 -4.10 0.94
CA LEU A 301 -1.13 -3.65 1.75
C LEU A 301 -2.03 -2.62 1.06
N GLY A 302 -1.89 -2.39 -0.24
CA GLY A 302 -2.69 -1.38 -0.93
C GLY A 302 -2.20 0.03 -0.68
N THR A 303 -3.02 1.00 -1.09
CA THR A 303 -2.78 2.42 -0.83
C THR A 303 -3.74 3.01 0.19
N THR A 304 -3.31 4.12 0.78
CA THR A 304 -4.09 4.94 1.70
C THR A 304 -5.03 5.91 0.97
N ASN A 305 -5.74 6.75 1.73
CA ASN A 305 -6.63 7.79 1.20
C ASN A 305 -5.91 8.85 0.35
N TRP A 306 -4.60 9.04 0.56
CA TRP A 306 -3.76 9.94 -0.23
C TRP A 306 -3.05 9.23 -1.39
N GLY A 307 -3.29 7.93 -1.56
CA GLY A 307 -2.57 7.13 -2.55
C GLY A 307 -1.13 6.78 -2.16
N ALA A 308 -0.75 7.00 -0.90
CA ALA A 308 0.55 6.59 -0.35
C ALA A 308 0.58 5.10 0.00
N ASP A 309 1.76 4.48 0.01
CA ASP A 309 1.94 3.05 0.28
C ASP A 309 1.59 2.70 1.74
N ALA A 310 0.54 1.90 1.94
CA ALA A 310 0.07 1.54 3.28
C ALA A 310 1.05 0.61 4.01
N TYR A 311 1.85 -0.17 3.28
CA TYR A 311 2.83 -1.09 3.86
C TYR A 311 4.00 -0.34 4.49
N SER A 312 4.62 0.59 3.75
CA SER A 312 5.73 1.40 4.26
C SER A 312 5.33 2.22 5.48
N GLN A 313 4.12 2.79 5.50
CA GLN A 313 3.56 3.45 6.69
C GLN A 313 3.38 2.50 7.88
N LEU A 314 2.87 1.28 7.65
CA LEU A 314 2.69 0.29 8.72
C LEU A 314 4.02 -0.09 9.38
N ILE A 315 5.05 -0.32 8.57
CA ILE A 315 6.38 -0.70 9.04
C ILE A 315 7.03 0.45 9.82
N TYR A 316 7.00 1.68 9.29
CA TYR A 316 7.53 2.84 10.00
C TYR A 316 6.73 3.19 11.26
N GLY A 317 5.43 2.93 11.28
CA GLY A 317 4.57 3.09 12.46
C GLY A 317 5.06 2.31 13.68
N SER A 318 5.72 1.16 13.47
CA SER A 318 6.34 0.39 14.57
C SER A 318 7.40 1.19 15.32
N ARG A 319 8.16 2.06 14.64
CA ARG A 319 9.18 2.92 15.24
C ARG A 319 8.56 3.93 16.18
N ILE A 320 7.54 4.65 15.69
CA ILE A 320 6.89 5.71 16.45
C ILE A 320 6.27 5.14 17.72
N SER A 321 5.46 4.09 17.60
CA SER A 321 4.79 3.50 18.76
C SER A 321 5.79 2.88 19.76
N LEU A 322 6.90 2.26 19.32
CA LEU A 322 7.95 1.77 20.24
C LEU A 322 8.72 2.90 20.92
N ILE A 323 9.13 3.94 20.18
CA ILE A 323 9.85 5.09 20.72
C ILE A 323 9.00 5.78 21.78
N VAL A 324 7.74 6.09 21.46
CA VAL A 324 6.83 6.75 22.40
C VAL A 324 6.53 5.86 23.59
N GLY A 325 6.21 4.58 23.34
CA GLY A 325 5.94 3.60 24.39
C GLY A 325 7.06 3.49 25.42
N ILE A 326 8.31 3.37 24.96
CA ILE A 326 9.48 3.16 25.83
C ILE A 326 9.94 4.46 26.49
N LEU A 327 10.12 5.55 25.72
CA LEU A 327 10.65 6.80 26.24
C LEU A 327 9.68 7.47 27.21
N ALA A 328 8.40 7.55 26.86
CA ALA A 328 7.40 8.16 27.74
C ALA A 328 7.27 7.38 29.05
N THR A 329 7.28 6.05 28.97
CA THR A 329 7.24 5.19 30.16
C THR A 329 8.50 5.28 31.00
N GLY A 330 9.67 5.33 30.37
CA GLY A 330 10.95 5.49 31.07
C GLY A 330 11.01 6.80 31.85
N LEU A 331 10.61 7.91 31.21
CA LEU A 331 10.55 9.23 31.85
C LEU A 331 9.50 9.28 32.97
N SER A 332 8.28 8.84 32.69
CA SER A 332 7.19 8.72 33.66
C SER A 332 7.60 7.89 34.88
N THR A 333 8.21 6.74 34.63
CA THR A 333 8.67 5.83 35.68
C THR A 333 9.78 6.45 36.51
N SER A 334 10.74 7.12 35.89
CA SER A 334 11.84 7.78 36.59
C SER A 334 11.32 8.83 37.57
N VAL A 335 10.39 9.68 37.12
CA VAL A 335 9.72 10.67 37.98
C VAL A 335 8.91 9.98 39.08
N GLY A 336 8.13 8.96 38.71
CA GLY A 336 7.29 8.22 39.66
C GLY A 336 8.11 7.55 40.76
N VAL A 337 9.21 6.90 40.41
CA VAL A 337 10.13 6.26 41.36
C VAL A 337 10.73 7.30 42.30
N LEU A 338 11.23 8.43 41.79
CA LEU A 338 11.80 9.48 42.64
C LEU A 338 10.76 10.03 43.63
N VAL A 339 9.58 10.40 43.14
CA VAL A 339 8.51 10.94 44.00
C VAL A 339 8.01 9.90 45.00
N GLY A 340 7.80 8.65 44.56
CA GLY A 340 7.34 7.57 45.42
C GLY A 340 8.35 7.17 46.49
N MET A 341 9.64 7.14 46.14
CA MET A 341 10.76 6.90 47.08
C MET A 341 10.80 7.98 48.15
N VAL A 342 10.79 9.26 47.75
CA VAL A 342 10.84 10.40 48.69
C VAL A 342 9.61 10.41 49.60
N ALA A 343 8.41 10.26 49.04
CA ALA A 343 7.16 10.24 49.81
C ALA A 343 7.13 9.07 50.80
N GLY A 344 7.43 7.85 50.33
CA GLY A 344 7.41 6.65 51.16
C GLY A 344 8.49 6.65 52.25
N TYR A 345 9.70 7.09 51.93
CA TYR A 345 10.84 7.07 52.85
C TYR A 345 10.65 8.07 54.00
N PHE A 346 10.47 9.35 53.67
CA PHE A 346 10.37 10.42 54.68
C PHE A 346 9.03 10.39 55.43
N GLY A 347 7.92 10.03 54.78
CA GLY A 347 6.60 10.00 55.41
C GLY A 347 6.11 11.39 55.86
N GLY A 348 5.09 11.41 56.73
CA GLY A 348 4.58 12.62 57.35
C GLY A 348 4.09 13.68 56.36
N LYS A 349 4.49 14.94 56.54
CA LYS A 349 4.07 16.06 55.69
C LYS A 349 4.57 15.96 54.25
N VAL A 350 5.76 15.41 54.02
CA VAL A 350 6.33 15.27 52.67
C VAL A 350 5.47 14.30 51.86
N ASP A 351 5.12 13.18 52.47
CA ASP A 351 4.22 12.20 51.89
C ASP A 351 2.84 12.79 51.59
N GLU A 352 2.24 13.46 52.57
CA GLU A 352 0.92 14.09 52.44
C GLU A 352 0.87 15.09 51.28
N VAL A 353 1.85 16.00 51.16
CA VAL A 353 1.89 17.00 50.10
C VAL A 353 2.10 16.35 48.72
N LEU A 354 3.06 15.44 48.59
CA LEU A 354 3.34 14.77 47.32
C LEU A 354 2.16 13.91 46.86
N MET A 355 1.55 13.15 47.77
CA MET A 355 0.39 12.33 47.44
C MET A 355 -0.85 13.19 47.16
N ARG A 356 -0.99 14.37 47.76
CA ARG A 356 -2.09 15.28 47.42
C ARG A 356 -2.00 15.78 45.98
N VAL A 357 -0.79 16.06 45.49
CA VAL A 357 -0.56 16.42 44.07
C VAL A 357 -0.89 15.24 43.16
N VAL A 358 -0.44 14.04 43.52
CA VAL A 358 -0.75 12.80 42.77
C VAL A 358 -2.25 12.56 42.70
N ASP A 359 -2.95 12.64 43.84
CA ASP A 359 -4.38 12.43 43.95
C ASP A 359 -5.17 13.45 43.13
N PHE A 360 -4.73 14.71 43.11
CA PHE A 360 -5.35 15.75 42.28
C PHE A 360 -5.25 15.42 40.79
N LEU A 361 -4.07 14.99 40.30
CA LEU A 361 -3.89 14.63 38.90
C LEU A 361 -4.69 13.39 38.49
N LEU A 362 -4.80 12.39 39.37
CA LEU A 362 -5.55 11.15 39.09
C LEU A 362 -7.07 11.33 39.02
N VAL A 363 -7.62 12.41 39.58
CA VAL A 363 -9.05 12.72 39.49
C VAL A 363 -9.43 13.22 38.09
N ILE A 364 -8.48 13.80 37.35
CA ILE A 364 -8.72 14.32 36.01
C ILE A 364 -8.64 13.16 34.99
N PRO A 365 -9.61 13.03 34.07
CA PRO A 365 -9.52 12.06 32.99
C PRO A 365 -8.24 12.23 32.16
N GLY A 366 -7.43 11.16 32.08
CA GLY A 366 -6.10 11.20 31.48
C GLY A 366 -6.09 11.63 30.01
N LEU A 367 -6.89 10.97 29.15
CA LEU A 367 -6.96 11.30 27.72
C LEU A 367 -7.40 12.76 27.46
N PRO A 368 -8.50 13.28 28.06
CA PRO A 368 -8.83 14.69 27.95
C PRO A 368 -7.73 15.66 28.35
N LEU A 369 -7.02 15.39 29.46
CA LEU A 369 -5.93 16.25 29.89
C LEU A 369 -4.75 16.18 28.91
N MET A 370 -4.42 14.99 28.42
CA MET A 370 -3.40 14.81 27.37
C MET A 370 -3.76 15.58 26.10
N MET A 371 -5.02 15.53 25.65
CA MET A 371 -5.47 16.25 24.46
C MET A 371 -5.27 17.75 24.59
N VAL A 372 -5.68 18.33 25.72
CA VAL A 372 -5.52 19.77 25.98
C VAL A 372 -4.04 20.14 25.97
N LEU A 373 -3.18 19.41 26.68
CA LEU A 373 -1.75 19.71 26.73
C LEU A 373 -1.07 19.54 25.36
N ALA A 374 -1.41 18.48 24.61
CA ALA A 374 -0.88 18.25 23.27
C ALA A 374 -1.29 19.37 22.31
N ALA A 375 -2.54 19.82 22.37
CA ALA A 375 -3.02 20.95 21.57
C ALA A 375 -2.28 22.27 21.89
N PHE A 376 -1.94 22.51 23.17
CA PHE A 376 -1.17 23.69 23.57
C PHE A 376 0.31 23.63 23.18
N LEU A 377 0.94 22.45 23.29
CA LEU A 377 2.37 22.29 22.98
C LEU A 377 2.63 22.18 21.47
N GLY A 378 1.63 21.78 20.70
CA GLY A 378 1.70 21.60 19.25
C GLY A 378 1.97 20.16 18.82
N ALA A 379 1.64 19.87 17.56
CA ALA A 379 1.74 18.55 16.95
C ALA A 379 3.22 18.17 16.73
N ASN A 380 3.79 17.37 17.63
CA ASN A 380 5.15 16.85 17.55
C ASN A 380 5.27 15.59 18.44
N ILE A 381 5.94 14.53 17.97
CA ILE A 381 6.20 13.31 18.74
C ILE A 381 6.85 13.61 20.11
N GLN A 382 7.80 14.54 20.16
CA GLN A 382 8.48 14.91 21.40
C GLN A 382 7.50 15.48 22.43
N ASN A 383 6.56 16.32 21.99
CA ASN A 383 5.53 16.88 22.85
C ASN A 383 4.61 15.78 23.39
N ILE A 384 4.23 14.80 22.55
CA ILE A 384 3.42 13.66 22.98
C ILE A 384 4.14 12.83 24.04
N ILE A 385 5.44 12.57 23.86
CA ILE A 385 6.27 11.87 24.87
C ILE A 385 6.26 12.64 26.20
N ILE A 386 6.46 13.96 26.16
CA ILE A 386 6.47 14.81 27.36
C ILE A 386 5.10 14.79 28.06
N VAL A 387 4.02 14.93 27.29
CA VAL A 387 2.64 14.93 27.81
C VAL A 387 2.34 13.60 28.51
N ILE A 388 2.64 12.47 27.87
CA ILE A 388 2.45 11.14 28.46
C ILE A 388 3.34 10.98 29.71
N ALA A 389 4.59 11.46 29.67
CA ALA A 389 5.51 11.35 30.81
C ALA A 389 5.06 12.16 32.04
N ILE A 390 4.61 13.41 31.84
CA ILE A 390 4.16 14.32 32.90
C ILE A 390 2.86 13.85 33.57
N LEU A 391 2.04 13.07 32.87
CA LEU A 391 0.78 12.56 33.43
C LEU A 391 0.89 11.12 33.92
N GLY A 392 1.73 10.31 33.29
CA GLY A 392 1.86 8.87 33.56
C GLY A 392 2.58 8.52 34.87
N TRP A 393 3.35 9.43 35.46
CA TRP A 393 4.22 9.11 36.61
C TRP A 393 3.43 8.87 37.91
N THR A 394 2.22 9.40 37.98
CA THR A 394 1.34 9.41 39.16
C THR A 394 1.05 8.00 39.68
N GLY A 395 0.66 7.06 38.81
CA GLY A 395 0.41 5.67 39.18
C GLY A 395 1.65 4.97 39.75
N THR A 396 2.79 5.10 39.06
CA THR A 396 4.07 4.54 39.51
C THR A 396 4.51 5.12 40.85
N SER A 397 4.29 6.41 41.10
CA SER A 397 4.65 7.04 42.38
C SER A 397 3.89 6.43 43.56
N ARG A 398 2.60 6.16 43.40
CA ARG A 398 1.76 5.56 44.43
C ARG A 398 2.17 4.11 44.70
N LEU A 399 2.45 3.34 43.64
CA LEU A 399 2.97 1.98 43.74
C LEU A 399 4.29 1.95 44.51
N ILE A 400 5.28 2.73 44.09
CA ILE A 400 6.61 2.73 44.71
C ILE A 400 6.54 3.21 46.15
N ARG A 401 5.76 4.25 46.44
CA ARG A 401 5.51 4.69 47.82
C ARG A 401 5.03 3.55 48.71
N SER A 402 4.03 2.78 48.26
CA SER A 402 3.49 1.66 49.04
C SER A 402 4.55 0.60 49.37
N GLN A 403 5.43 0.30 48.41
CA GLN A 403 6.49 -0.68 48.58
C GLN A 403 7.57 -0.14 49.53
N VAL A 404 7.93 1.13 49.38
CA VAL A 404 8.92 1.80 50.23
C VAL A 404 8.45 1.88 51.70
N LEU A 405 7.16 2.13 51.94
CA LEU A 405 6.59 2.11 53.29
C LEU A 405 6.71 0.73 53.95
N ALA A 406 6.55 -0.35 53.18
CA ALA A 406 6.75 -1.71 53.68
C ALA A 406 8.23 -2.03 53.90
N GLU A 407 9.10 -1.56 53.00
CA GLU A 407 10.52 -1.90 53.00
C GLU A 407 11.33 -1.13 54.05
N LYS A 408 10.98 0.13 54.32
CA LYS A 408 11.76 1.00 55.22
C LYS A 408 11.77 0.57 56.68
N ASN A 409 10.80 -0.24 57.10
CA ASN A 409 10.66 -0.72 58.47
C ASN A 409 11.34 -2.09 58.70
N LYS A 410 12.10 -2.60 57.73
CA LYS A 410 12.81 -3.89 57.87
C LYS A 410 14.12 -3.73 58.63
N ALA A 411 14.48 -4.76 59.41
CA ALA A 411 15.64 -4.77 60.32
C ALA A 411 16.99 -4.41 59.65
N TYR A 412 17.20 -4.76 58.38
CA TYR A 412 18.44 -4.41 57.67
C TYR A 412 18.53 -2.89 57.37
N VAL A 413 17.39 -2.21 57.20
CA VAL A 413 17.34 -0.75 57.02
C VAL A 413 17.64 -0.05 58.33
N GLU A 414 17.04 -0.52 59.43
CA GLU A 414 17.34 -0.02 60.79
C GLU A 414 18.81 -0.20 61.14
N SER A 415 19.39 -1.36 60.82
CA SER A 415 20.81 -1.66 61.02
C SER A 415 21.71 -0.73 60.21
N ALA A 416 21.40 -0.50 58.92
CA ALA A 416 22.15 0.43 58.08
C ALA A 416 22.12 1.86 58.63
N ARG A 417 20.96 2.29 59.15
CA ARG A 417 20.81 3.60 59.80
C ARG A 417 21.61 3.70 61.10
N ALA A 418 21.63 2.65 61.92
CA ALA A 418 22.39 2.60 63.17
C ALA A 418 23.92 2.73 62.97
N ILE A 419 24.43 2.27 61.81
CA ILE A 419 25.85 2.36 61.43
C ILE A 419 26.17 3.73 60.77
N GLY A 420 25.18 4.63 60.63
CA GLY A 420 25.38 5.99 60.13
C GLY A 420 25.29 6.15 58.62
N ALA A 421 24.67 5.21 57.89
CA ALA A 421 24.45 5.35 56.47
C ALA A 421 23.50 6.53 56.16
N SER A 422 23.82 7.32 55.12
CA SER A 422 22.99 8.45 54.71
C SER A 422 21.65 8.01 54.11
N ASP A 423 20.62 8.85 54.23
CA ASP A 423 19.28 8.55 53.71
C ASP A 423 19.28 8.25 52.21
N THR A 424 20.06 9.00 51.43
CA THR A 424 20.21 8.76 49.98
C THR A 424 20.87 7.41 49.71
N TYR A 425 21.90 7.06 50.48
CA TYR A 425 22.52 5.75 50.38
C TYR A 425 21.52 4.63 50.71
N ILE A 426 20.74 4.77 51.77
CA ILE A 426 19.71 3.79 52.14
C ILE A 426 18.66 3.65 51.03
N MET A 427 18.15 4.78 50.52
CA MET A 427 17.14 4.78 49.46
C MET A 427 17.64 4.04 48.21
N PHE A 428 18.79 4.41 47.65
CA PHE A 428 19.25 3.86 46.38
C PHE A 428 19.98 2.51 46.49
N ARG A 429 20.64 2.22 47.62
CA ARG A 429 21.43 1.00 47.80
C ARG A 429 20.68 -0.12 48.51
N HIS A 430 19.70 0.21 49.34
CA HIS A 430 19.00 -0.76 50.17
C HIS A 430 17.51 -0.89 49.88
N ILE A 431 16.81 0.20 49.56
CA ILE A 431 15.35 0.14 49.32
C ILE A 431 15.04 -0.07 47.84
N LEU A 432 15.57 0.78 46.96
CA LEU A 432 15.28 0.74 45.53
C LEU A 432 15.56 -0.64 44.91
N PRO A 433 16.70 -1.33 45.18
CA PRO A 433 16.96 -2.65 44.62
C PRO A 433 15.93 -3.71 45.05
N ASN A 434 15.30 -3.56 46.21
CA ASN A 434 14.29 -4.49 46.72
C ASN A 434 12.89 -4.22 46.15
N VAL A 435 12.58 -2.99 45.72
CA VAL A 435 11.29 -2.66 45.07
C VAL A 435 11.34 -2.72 43.55
N THR A 436 12.56 -2.76 42.97
CA THR A 436 12.79 -2.86 41.52
C THR A 436 12.10 -4.07 40.84
N PRO A 437 11.99 -5.26 41.45
CA PRO A 437 11.31 -6.39 40.83
C PRO A 437 9.86 -6.11 40.45
N ILE A 438 9.07 -5.56 41.38
CA ILE A 438 7.67 -5.18 41.14
C ILE A 438 7.61 -4.01 40.16
N LEU A 439 8.60 -3.11 40.21
CA LEU A 439 8.69 -1.99 39.29
C LEU A 439 8.83 -2.45 37.82
N PHE A 440 9.59 -3.51 37.53
CA PHE A 440 9.74 -4.00 36.15
C PHE A 440 8.43 -4.47 35.53
N ALA A 441 7.58 -5.16 36.29
CA ALA A 441 6.25 -5.56 35.82
C ALA A 441 5.40 -4.32 35.48
N ASN A 442 5.44 -3.31 36.36
CA ASN A 442 4.70 -2.06 36.15
C ASN A 442 5.22 -1.23 34.96
N ILE A 443 6.54 -1.17 34.74
CA ILE A 443 7.14 -0.53 33.56
C ILE A 443 6.54 -1.14 32.29
N THR A 444 6.46 -2.47 32.24
CA THR A 444 5.98 -3.17 31.05
C THR A 444 4.50 -2.83 30.74
N LEU A 445 3.66 -2.73 31.77
CA LEU A 445 2.27 -2.28 31.62
C LEU A 445 2.17 -0.77 31.31
N GLY A 446 3.10 0.04 31.81
CA GLY A 446 3.23 1.45 31.48
C GLY A 446 3.49 1.67 29.98
N VAL A 447 4.32 0.83 29.36
CA VAL A 447 4.59 0.86 27.91
C VAL A 447 3.30 0.66 27.12
N VAL A 448 2.43 -0.28 27.55
CA VAL A 448 1.12 -0.51 26.91
C VAL A 448 0.24 0.75 27.01
N GLY A 449 0.16 1.35 28.21
CA GLY A 449 -0.60 2.58 28.42
C GLY A 449 -0.09 3.74 27.55
N ALA A 450 1.23 3.87 27.40
CA ALA A 450 1.85 4.89 26.55
C ALA A 450 1.56 4.67 25.06
N ILE A 451 1.66 3.43 24.56
CA ILE A 451 1.33 3.07 23.16
C ILE A 451 -0.14 3.40 22.86
N LEU A 452 -1.07 3.00 23.73
CA LEU A 452 -2.49 3.28 23.54
C LEU A 452 -2.81 4.78 23.61
N SER A 453 -2.10 5.52 24.47
CA SER A 453 -2.25 6.98 24.57
C SER A 453 -1.75 7.68 23.30
N GLU A 454 -0.60 7.27 22.77
CA GLU A 454 -0.08 7.78 21.49
C GLU A 454 -1.04 7.49 20.34
N ALA A 455 -1.46 6.23 20.18
CA ALA A 455 -2.39 5.85 19.13
C ALA A 455 -3.72 6.61 19.24
N GLY A 456 -4.22 6.82 20.46
CA GLY A 456 -5.43 7.61 20.71
C GLY A 456 -5.28 9.08 20.36
N LEU A 457 -4.17 9.72 20.75
CA LEU A 457 -3.89 11.12 20.42
C LEU A 457 -3.66 11.32 18.92
N SER A 458 -2.95 10.41 18.28
CA SER A 458 -2.70 10.44 16.83
C SER A 458 -3.97 10.19 16.01
N PHE A 459 -4.82 9.26 16.46
CA PHE A 459 -6.15 9.04 15.88
C PHE A 459 -7.04 10.30 15.90
N LEU A 460 -6.84 11.16 16.90
CA LEU A 460 -7.53 12.43 17.05
C LEU A 460 -6.84 13.60 16.32
N GLY A 461 -5.75 13.34 15.59
CA GLY A 461 -5.05 14.33 14.78
C GLY A 461 -4.16 15.28 15.59
N LEU A 462 -3.69 14.85 16.76
CA LEU A 462 -2.79 15.64 17.63
C LEU A 462 -1.30 15.31 17.44
N THR A 463 -0.97 14.54 16.40
CA THR A 463 0.42 14.28 15.97
C THR A 463 0.71 14.96 14.65
N ASP A 464 1.99 15.07 14.31
CA ASP A 464 2.41 15.60 13.01
C ASP A 464 1.76 14.76 11.88
N PRO A 465 1.12 15.39 10.89
CA PRO A 465 0.49 14.67 9.80
C PRO A 465 1.48 13.95 8.87
N GLU A 466 2.75 14.33 8.87
CA GLU A 466 3.82 13.71 8.07
C GLU A 466 4.46 12.51 8.76
N ASP A 467 4.23 12.31 10.07
CA ASP A 467 4.77 11.18 10.82
C ASP A 467 3.90 9.92 10.63
N PRO A 468 4.43 8.84 10.04
CA PRO A 468 3.69 7.59 9.88
C PRO A 468 3.63 6.83 11.21
N SER A 469 2.51 6.97 11.93
CA SER A 469 2.17 6.17 13.11
C SER A 469 0.93 5.31 12.88
N TRP A 470 0.76 4.22 13.63
CA TRP A 470 -0.44 3.38 13.49
C TRP A 470 -1.72 4.14 13.88
N GLY A 471 -1.65 5.04 14.86
CA GLY A 471 -2.76 5.93 15.18
C GLY A 471 -3.09 6.89 14.02
N ARG A 472 -2.06 7.39 13.33
CA ARG A 472 -2.22 8.28 12.16
C ARG A 472 -2.89 7.57 11.00
N MET A 473 -2.47 6.34 10.68
CA MET A 473 -3.10 5.51 9.65
C MET A 473 -4.61 5.30 9.92
N LEU A 474 -4.97 5.06 11.19
CA LEU A 474 -6.38 4.94 11.60
C LEU A 474 -7.13 6.28 11.50
N ALA A 475 -6.47 7.40 11.82
CA ALA A 475 -7.04 8.73 11.66
C ALA A 475 -7.38 9.00 10.19
N ASP A 476 -6.43 8.75 9.29
CA ASP A 476 -6.55 8.94 7.86
C ASP A 476 -7.60 8.02 7.23
N ALA A 477 -7.67 6.76 7.67
CA ALA A 477 -8.72 5.85 7.24
C ALA A 477 -10.12 6.35 7.66
N ARG A 478 -10.25 6.91 8.87
CA ARG A 478 -11.51 7.50 9.34
C ARG A 478 -11.89 8.75 8.57
N THR A 479 -10.96 9.70 8.40
CA THR A 479 -11.25 10.99 7.75
C THR A 479 -11.39 10.87 6.23
N GLY A 480 -10.66 9.94 5.61
CA GLY A 480 -10.68 9.70 4.16
C GLY A 480 -11.86 8.85 3.67
N GLY A 481 -12.67 8.29 4.57
CA GLY A 481 -13.85 7.50 4.19
C GLY A 481 -13.53 6.04 3.84
N ALA A 482 -12.48 5.44 4.42
CA ALA A 482 -12.10 4.04 4.15
C ALA A 482 -13.25 3.05 4.41
N PHE A 483 -14.10 3.34 5.41
CA PHE A 483 -15.28 2.52 5.72
C PHE A 483 -16.32 2.55 4.60
N THR A 484 -16.50 3.69 3.95
CA THR A 484 -17.47 3.86 2.85
C THR A 484 -16.95 3.33 1.53
N THR A 485 -15.63 3.35 1.31
CA THR A 485 -14.98 2.82 0.10
C THR A 485 -14.67 1.33 0.18
N GLY A 486 -14.91 0.69 1.33
CA GLY A 486 -14.60 -0.73 1.53
C GLY A 486 -13.11 -1.02 1.73
N ALA A 487 -12.28 0.00 1.95
CA ALA A 487 -10.84 -0.12 2.17
C ALA A 487 -10.52 -0.60 3.60
N TRP A 488 -10.94 -1.81 3.93
CA TRP A 488 -10.80 -2.37 5.29
C TRP A 488 -9.35 -2.63 5.70
N TRP A 489 -8.44 -2.84 4.74
CA TRP A 489 -7.02 -3.17 5.01
C TRP A 489 -6.30 -2.04 5.73
N VAL A 490 -6.55 -0.77 5.37
CA VAL A 490 -5.95 0.40 6.04
C VAL A 490 -6.43 0.60 7.48
N VAL A 491 -7.49 -0.10 7.91
CA VAL A 491 -7.99 -0.09 9.28
C VAL A 491 -7.50 -1.32 10.05
N LEU A 492 -7.64 -2.51 9.45
CA LEU A 492 -7.40 -3.77 10.15
C LEU A 492 -5.93 -3.93 10.56
N PHE A 493 -5.00 -3.70 9.63
CA PHE A 493 -3.57 -3.95 9.90
C PHE A 493 -2.97 -3.06 10.99
N PRO A 494 -3.12 -1.72 10.97
CA PRO A 494 -2.62 -0.89 12.08
C PRO A 494 -3.29 -1.22 13.42
N GLY A 495 -4.59 -1.52 13.43
CA GLY A 495 -5.29 -1.97 14.64
C GLY A 495 -4.75 -3.29 15.20
N LEU A 496 -4.45 -4.26 14.33
CA LEU A 496 -3.81 -5.52 14.72
C LEU A 496 -2.40 -5.31 15.24
N MET A 497 -1.62 -4.40 14.64
CA MET A 497 -0.26 -4.11 15.11
C MET A 497 -0.25 -3.52 16.53
N ILE A 498 -1.10 -2.51 16.79
CA ILE A 498 -1.28 -1.94 18.15
C ILE A 498 -1.66 -3.03 19.14
N THR A 499 -2.62 -3.88 18.76
CA THR A 499 -3.13 -4.96 19.63
C THR A 499 -2.06 -6.01 19.92
N MET A 500 -1.36 -6.50 18.91
CA MET A 500 -0.31 -7.51 19.06
C MET A 500 0.84 -6.99 19.91
N LEU A 501 1.30 -5.75 19.67
CA LEU A 501 2.37 -5.15 20.46
C LEU A 501 1.95 -4.96 21.92
N SER A 502 0.74 -4.46 22.15
CA SER A 502 0.17 -4.27 23.49
C SER A 502 0.03 -5.58 24.26
N LEU A 503 -0.47 -6.63 23.61
CA LEU A 503 -0.57 -7.97 24.19
C LEU A 503 0.80 -8.56 24.50
N ALA A 504 1.78 -8.37 23.61
CA ALA A 504 3.13 -8.88 23.81
C ALA A 504 3.76 -8.29 25.09
N PHE A 505 3.71 -6.96 25.25
CA PHE A 505 4.16 -6.32 26.50
C PHE A 505 3.31 -6.77 27.70
N THR A 506 1.99 -6.90 27.57
CA THR A 506 1.13 -7.39 28.65
C THR A 506 1.54 -8.78 29.13
N PHE A 507 1.79 -9.72 28.22
CA PHE A 507 2.26 -11.06 28.58
C PHE A 507 3.64 -11.05 29.24
N VAL A 508 4.53 -10.18 28.76
CA VAL A 508 5.85 -10.00 29.37
C VAL A 508 5.71 -9.50 30.80
N GLY A 509 4.90 -8.45 31.01
CA GLY A 509 4.69 -7.82 32.32
C GLY A 509 4.01 -8.73 33.32
N HIS A 510 2.97 -9.45 32.90
CA HIS A 510 2.28 -10.41 33.76
C HIS A 510 3.19 -11.58 34.17
N THR A 511 4.03 -12.07 33.25
CA THR A 511 4.99 -13.14 33.58
C THR A 511 6.08 -12.63 34.51
N LEU A 512 6.57 -11.39 34.29
CA LEU A 512 7.51 -10.75 35.21
C LEU A 512 6.94 -10.68 36.62
N ASP A 513 5.69 -10.25 36.78
CA ASP A 513 5.05 -10.19 38.10
C ASP A 513 4.94 -11.58 38.76
N GLN A 514 4.53 -12.62 38.02
CA GLN A 514 4.46 -13.99 38.53
C GLN A 514 5.82 -14.55 38.98
N VAL A 515 6.88 -14.28 38.21
CA VAL A 515 8.22 -14.79 38.53
C VAL A 515 8.79 -14.03 39.72
N LEU A 516 8.56 -12.71 39.80
CA LEU A 516 9.17 -11.83 40.80
C LEU A 516 8.37 -11.76 42.11
N ASN A 517 7.08 -12.12 42.11
CA ASN A 517 6.23 -12.11 43.28
C ASN A 517 6.13 -13.51 43.94
N PRO A 518 6.79 -13.74 45.10
CA PRO A 518 6.80 -15.04 45.76
C PRO A 518 5.42 -15.48 46.28
N ARG A 519 4.46 -14.56 46.47
CA ARG A 519 3.13 -14.88 47.02
C ARG A 519 2.16 -15.51 46.01
N LEU A 520 2.45 -15.41 44.71
CA LEU A 520 1.59 -15.95 43.65
C LEU A 520 1.93 -17.41 43.27
N ARG A 521 2.93 -18.03 43.90
CA ARG A 521 3.35 -19.41 43.65
C ARG A 521 2.63 -20.47 44.49
N GLU A 522 1.93 -20.06 45.55
CA GLU A 522 1.26 -20.99 46.51
C GLU A 522 -0.23 -21.22 46.21
N ARG A 523 -0.73 -20.84 45.04
CA ARG A 523 -2.07 -21.19 44.55
C ARG A 523 -1.96 -21.79 43.17
#